data_AF-A0AA36I4N1-F1
#
_entry.id   AF-A0AA36I4N1-F1
#
_cell.length_a   1.000
_cell.length_b   1.000
_cell.length_c   1.000
_cell.angle_alpha   90.00
_cell.angle_beta   90.00
_cell.angle_gamma   90.00
#
_symmetry.space_group_name_H-M   'P 1'
#
loop_
_entity.id
_entity.type
_entity.pdbx_description
1 polymer ?
#
loop_
_entity_poly.entity_id
_entity_poly.type
_entity_poly.pdbx_seq_one_letter_code
_entity_poly.pdbx_strand_id
1 'polypeptide(L)'
;MTYDLSDTLAEHYEGMSPALSELLHTLTPGVAGKFIRTQGQTQGISVTDMLDGGIRFIDFRIMFTPGPDKVFGHEDWYCLHGCESRLKAIQYLQQVKTWLEAHPKEVVVLWASRHGNPETTGTDQYPGTTPAQRQKFFGQVQDVFGGLLFNSSQRLNETSISSLQASNQRVIWFAADYAESTKSSPLAVDARSIDNQLLSSGRGSSALGSWELEAID
;
A
#
# COMPACT_ATOMS: atom_id res chain seq x y z
N MET A 1 -0.62 5.05 -3.19
CA MET A 1 -1.04 5.49 -4.55
C MET A 1 -2.14 6.54 -4.43
N THR A 2 -1.87 7.82 -4.72
CA THR A 2 -2.79 8.94 -4.41
C THR A 2 -2.91 10.01 -5.50
N TYR A 3 -2.29 9.84 -6.67
CA TYR A 3 -2.26 10.90 -7.69
C TYR A 3 -3.60 11.16 -8.39
N ASP A 4 -4.45 10.13 -8.43
CA ASP A 4 -5.74 10.15 -9.09
C ASP A 4 -6.90 9.87 -8.14
N LEU A 5 -6.75 10.21 -6.85
CA LEU A 5 -7.84 10.14 -5.89
C LEU A 5 -9.11 10.82 -6.44
N SER A 6 -10.23 10.12 -6.33
CA SER A 6 -11.56 10.63 -6.60
C SER A 6 -12.01 11.58 -5.50
N ASP A 7 -13.21 12.15 -5.67
CA ASP A 7 -13.89 12.88 -4.59
C ASP A 7 -14.79 11.94 -3.76
N THR A 8 -14.76 10.62 -4.00
CA THR A 8 -15.50 9.63 -3.20
C THR A 8 -14.67 9.25 -1.97
N LEU A 9 -15.23 9.46 -0.77
CA LEU A 9 -14.62 9.03 0.49
C LEU A 9 -14.54 7.51 0.52
N ALA A 10 -13.40 6.99 0.96
CA ALA A 10 -13.22 5.56 1.13
C ALA A 10 -14.07 5.06 2.30
N GLU A 11 -14.83 4.00 2.05
CA GLU A 11 -15.54 3.31 3.13
C GLU A 11 -14.54 2.85 4.21
N HIS A 12 -14.94 2.97 5.48
CA HIS A 12 -14.12 2.58 6.63
C HIS A 12 -12.76 3.30 6.74
N TYR A 13 -12.71 4.59 6.38
CA TYR A 13 -11.55 5.45 6.65
C TYR A 13 -11.20 5.49 8.16
N GLU A 14 -9.93 5.24 8.50
CA GLU A 14 -9.46 5.20 9.88
C GLU A 14 -9.38 6.61 10.49
N GLY A 15 -9.77 6.73 11.76
CA GLY A 15 -9.90 8.03 12.45
C GLY A 15 -11.26 8.70 12.29
N MET A 16 -12.20 8.07 11.56
CA MET A 16 -13.57 8.54 11.41
C MET A 16 -14.52 7.54 12.07
N SER A 17 -15.33 8.00 13.02
CA SER A 17 -16.37 7.14 13.59
C SER A 17 -17.38 6.74 12.51
N PRO A 18 -18.06 5.58 12.61
CA PRO A 18 -19.11 5.20 11.66
C PRO A 18 -20.15 6.32 11.46
N ALA A 19 -20.53 7.00 12.54
CA ALA A 19 -21.45 8.12 12.50
C ALA A 19 -20.89 9.36 11.77
N LEU A 20 -19.59 9.66 11.93
CA LEU A 20 -18.96 10.76 11.19
C LEU A 20 -18.77 10.41 9.70
N SER A 21 -18.50 9.14 9.40
CA SER A 21 -18.44 8.62 8.03
C SER A 21 -19.80 8.76 7.37
N GLU A 22 -20.86 8.25 8.00
CA GLU A 22 -22.24 8.36 7.51
C GLU A 22 -22.66 9.83 7.35
N LEU A 23 -22.30 10.70 8.30
CA LEU A 23 -22.57 12.13 8.22
C LEU A 23 -21.85 12.81 7.03
N LEU A 24 -20.59 12.47 6.78
CA LEU A 24 -19.80 13.05 5.68
C LEU A 24 -20.22 12.51 4.32
N HIS A 25 -20.62 11.24 4.25
CA HIS A 25 -21.28 10.66 3.07
C HIS A 25 -22.65 11.31 2.81
N THR A 26 -23.37 11.71 3.86
CA THR A 26 -24.73 12.30 3.74
C THR A 26 -24.71 13.80 3.44
N LEU A 27 -23.83 14.57 4.06
CA LEU A 27 -23.95 16.04 4.07
C LEU A 27 -23.41 16.72 2.83
N THR A 28 -22.34 16.24 2.19
CA THR A 28 -21.82 16.84 0.95
C THR A 28 -20.73 15.97 0.30
N PRO A 29 -21.08 14.92 -0.47
CA PRO A 29 -20.09 14.10 -1.19
C PRO A 29 -19.09 14.95 -1.97
N GLY A 30 -19.57 16.03 -2.60
CA GLY A 30 -18.74 16.94 -3.39
C GLY A 30 -17.91 17.97 -2.62
N VAL A 31 -18.22 18.30 -1.35
CA VAL A 31 -17.45 19.31 -0.57
C VAL A 31 -16.52 18.61 0.42
N ALA A 32 -17.04 17.67 1.20
CA ALA A 32 -16.24 16.85 2.09
C ALA A 32 -15.21 16.03 1.31
N GLY A 33 -15.64 15.38 0.22
CA GLY A 33 -14.76 14.59 -0.65
C GLY A 33 -13.60 15.40 -1.23
N LYS A 34 -13.86 16.60 -1.76
CA LYS A 34 -12.80 17.49 -2.28
C LYS A 34 -11.84 17.97 -1.20
N PHE A 35 -12.37 18.32 -0.02
CA PHE A 35 -11.54 18.73 1.10
C PHE A 35 -10.62 17.58 1.54
N ILE A 36 -11.17 16.39 1.79
CA ILE A 36 -10.42 15.21 2.20
C ILE A 36 -9.42 14.80 1.12
N ARG A 37 -9.81 14.81 -0.16
CA ARG A 37 -8.89 14.56 -1.27
C ARG A 37 -7.71 15.53 -1.26
N THR A 38 -7.95 16.83 -1.04
CA THR A 38 -6.89 17.84 -0.98
C THR A 38 -5.90 17.56 0.16
N GLN A 39 -6.39 17.06 1.30
CA GLN A 39 -5.53 16.69 2.42
C GLN A 39 -4.84 15.34 2.21
N GLY A 40 -5.48 14.41 1.49
CA GLY A 40 -5.03 13.03 1.32
C GLY A 40 -4.15 12.79 0.09
N GLN A 41 -4.18 13.68 -0.90
CA GLN A 41 -3.38 13.55 -2.10
C GLN A 41 -1.92 13.91 -1.83
N THR A 42 -1.08 12.89 -1.72
CA THR A 42 0.36 13.04 -1.45
C THR A 42 1.23 13.03 -2.70
N GLN A 43 0.72 12.55 -3.83
CA GLN A 43 1.44 12.45 -5.10
C GLN A 43 0.75 13.26 -6.19
N GLY A 44 1.54 13.90 -7.06
CA GLY A 44 1.05 14.65 -8.23
C GLY A 44 1.30 13.96 -9.56
N ILE A 45 1.94 12.79 -9.56
CA ILE A 45 2.46 12.09 -10.74
C ILE A 45 2.00 10.62 -10.77
N SER A 46 1.95 10.01 -11.95
CA SER A 46 1.48 8.62 -12.11
C SER A 46 2.43 7.59 -11.49
N VAL A 47 2.00 6.33 -11.32
CA VAL A 47 2.90 5.27 -10.84
C VAL A 47 4.08 5.05 -11.78
N THR A 48 3.87 5.18 -13.10
CA THR A 48 4.95 5.06 -14.08
C THR A 48 5.94 6.21 -13.93
N ASP A 49 5.46 7.45 -13.78
CA ASP A 49 6.33 8.61 -13.54
C ASP A 49 7.10 8.50 -12.22
N MET A 50 6.48 7.93 -11.17
CA MET A 50 7.17 7.62 -9.91
C MET A 50 8.35 6.66 -10.14
N LEU A 51 8.11 5.59 -10.91
CA LEU A 51 9.12 4.60 -11.25
C LEU A 51 10.22 5.20 -12.14
N ASP A 52 9.87 6.00 -13.15
CA ASP A 52 10.84 6.71 -13.98
C ASP A 52 11.65 7.72 -13.15
N GLY A 53 11.03 8.32 -12.14
CA GLY A 53 11.67 9.19 -11.15
C GLY A 53 12.56 8.47 -10.12
N GLY A 54 12.72 7.15 -10.21
CA GLY A 54 13.61 6.36 -9.35
C GLY A 54 12.96 5.78 -8.09
N ILE A 55 11.65 5.95 -7.89
CA ILE A 55 10.95 5.33 -6.75
C ILE A 55 10.90 3.81 -6.94
N ARG A 56 11.28 3.06 -5.91
CA ARG A 56 11.27 1.57 -5.92
C ARG A 56 10.53 0.96 -4.72
N PHE A 57 10.07 1.79 -3.79
CA PHE A 57 9.24 1.36 -2.66
C PHE A 57 7.91 2.12 -2.72
N ILE A 58 6.80 1.38 -2.80
CA ILE A 58 5.46 1.95 -2.97
C ILE A 58 4.58 1.52 -1.80
N ASP A 59 4.11 2.51 -1.02
CA ASP A 59 3.02 2.34 -0.06
C ASP A 59 1.69 2.16 -0.83
N PHE A 60 1.22 0.91 -0.87
CA PHE A 60 0.13 0.43 -1.70
C PHE A 60 -1.12 0.19 -0.85
N ARG A 61 -1.69 1.30 -0.35
CA ARG A 61 -2.91 1.29 0.45
C ARG A 61 -4.13 0.92 -0.36
N ILE A 62 -4.87 -0.11 0.04
CA ILE A 62 -6.02 -0.67 -0.68
C ILE A 62 -7.20 -1.01 0.24
N MET A 63 -8.41 -0.95 -0.33
CA MET A 63 -9.65 -1.46 0.27
C MET A 63 -10.57 -2.06 -0.77
N PHE A 64 -11.42 -2.98 -0.30
CA PHE A 64 -12.51 -3.55 -1.07
C PHE A 64 -13.76 -2.68 -0.89
N THR A 65 -14.25 -2.09 -1.98
CA THR A 65 -15.29 -1.05 -1.96
C THR A 65 -16.01 -0.99 -3.31
N PRO A 66 -17.26 -0.48 -3.42
CA PRO A 66 -17.99 -0.31 -4.68
C PRO A 66 -17.28 0.53 -5.75
N GLY A 67 -16.26 1.31 -5.35
CA GLY A 67 -15.50 2.20 -6.20
C GLY A 67 -16.13 3.59 -6.34
N PRO A 68 -15.41 4.56 -6.92
CA PRO A 68 -15.85 5.94 -6.95
C PRO A 68 -17.13 6.13 -7.76
N ASP A 69 -17.92 7.12 -7.34
CA ASP A 69 -19.16 7.57 -7.99
C ASP A 69 -20.26 6.50 -8.08
N LYS A 70 -20.22 5.45 -7.23
CA LYS A 70 -21.21 4.37 -7.20
C LYS A 70 -21.77 4.15 -5.80
N VAL A 71 -23.03 4.55 -5.60
CA VAL A 71 -23.78 4.26 -4.36
C VAL A 71 -24.19 2.78 -4.28
N PHE A 72 -24.33 2.12 -5.43
CA PHE A 72 -24.65 0.68 -5.54
C PHE A 72 -23.80 0.08 -6.67
N GLY A 73 -22.60 -0.37 -6.34
CA GLY A 73 -21.65 -0.95 -7.28
C GLY A 73 -21.18 -2.33 -6.85
N HIS A 74 -20.70 -3.13 -7.81
CA HIS A 74 -19.93 -4.31 -7.47
C HIS A 74 -18.61 -3.88 -6.83
N GLU A 75 -18.34 -4.40 -5.64
CA GLU A 75 -17.11 -4.13 -4.91
C GLU A 75 -15.89 -4.71 -5.63
N ASP A 76 -14.79 -3.95 -5.59
CA ASP A 76 -13.47 -4.37 -6.04
C ASP A 76 -12.39 -3.70 -5.18
N TRP A 77 -11.12 -4.04 -5.40
CA TRP A 77 -10.01 -3.44 -4.70
C TRP A 77 -9.61 -2.13 -5.36
N TYR A 78 -9.61 -1.04 -4.60
CA TYR A 78 -9.15 0.29 -5.00
C TYR A 78 -8.04 0.76 -4.07
N CYS A 79 -7.17 1.63 -4.57
CA CYS A 79 -6.23 2.31 -3.70
C CYS A 79 -6.95 3.41 -2.90
N LEU A 80 -6.40 3.81 -1.76
CA LEU A 80 -7.01 4.85 -0.94
C LEU A 80 -6.02 5.72 -0.18
N HIS A 81 -6.47 6.92 0.15
CA HIS A 81 -5.97 7.74 1.25
C HIS A 81 -7.02 8.81 1.58
N GLY A 82 -7.96 8.49 2.47
CA GLY A 82 -9.15 9.33 2.72
C GLY A 82 -10.22 9.15 1.63
N CYS A 83 -9.83 9.33 0.37
CA CYS A 83 -10.66 9.05 -0.80
C CYS A 83 -10.16 7.81 -1.54
N GLU A 84 -11.01 7.26 -2.38
CA GLU A 84 -10.70 6.12 -3.26
C GLU A 84 -10.02 6.58 -4.54
N SER A 85 -9.11 5.77 -5.07
CA SER A 85 -8.51 5.98 -6.37
C SER A 85 -9.50 5.76 -7.52
N ARG A 86 -9.25 6.39 -8.67
CA ARG A 86 -10.12 6.22 -9.85
C ARG A 86 -9.97 4.86 -10.52
N LEU A 87 -8.76 4.31 -10.54
CA LEU A 87 -8.51 2.98 -11.07
C LEU A 87 -8.58 1.94 -9.95
N LYS A 88 -8.89 0.70 -10.34
CA LYS A 88 -8.77 -0.46 -9.46
C LYS A 88 -7.30 -0.68 -9.12
N ALA A 89 -7.04 -1.17 -7.92
CA ALA A 89 -5.71 -1.51 -7.43
C ALA A 89 -4.92 -2.37 -8.45
N ILE A 90 -5.56 -3.39 -9.03
CA ILE A 90 -4.92 -4.28 -10.00
C ILE A 90 -4.42 -3.57 -11.25
N GLN A 91 -5.03 -2.45 -11.65
CA GLN A 91 -4.61 -1.69 -12.83
C GLN A 91 -3.29 -0.97 -12.61
N TYR A 92 -3.02 -0.47 -11.40
CA TYR A 92 -1.69 0.07 -11.08
C TYR A 92 -0.63 -1.03 -11.07
N LEU A 93 -0.96 -2.23 -10.56
CA LEU A 93 -0.03 -3.37 -10.58
C LEU A 93 0.32 -3.80 -12.02
N GLN A 94 -0.65 -3.74 -12.94
CA GLN A 94 -0.40 -3.95 -14.38
C GLN A 94 0.51 -2.88 -14.99
N GLN A 95 0.38 -1.61 -14.58
CA GLN A 95 1.30 -0.55 -14.99
C GLN A 95 2.71 -0.80 -14.46
N VAL A 96 2.86 -1.19 -13.18
CA VAL A 96 4.15 -1.60 -12.60
C VAL A 96 4.73 -2.80 -13.36
N LYS A 97 3.94 -3.81 -13.69
CA LYS A 97 4.37 -4.98 -14.46
C LYS A 97 4.89 -4.58 -15.84
N THR A 98 4.14 -3.75 -16.56
CA THR A 98 4.51 -3.25 -17.90
C THR A 98 5.82 -2.47 -17.82
N TRP A 99 5.97 -1.62 -16.81
CA TRP A 99 7.21 -0.88 -16.60
C TRP A 99 8.39 -1.81 -16.29
N LEU A 100 8.20 -2.84 -15.44
CA LEU A 100 9.24 -3.85 -15.15
C LEU A 100 9.64 -4.67 -16.38
N GLU A 101 8.76 -4.88 -17.36
CA GLU A 101 9.12 -5.54 -18.62
C GLU A 101 10.09 -4.69 -19.45
N ALA A 102 9.89 -3.38 -19.48
CA ALA A 102 10.80 -2.45 -20.14
C ALA A 102 12.12 -2.24 -19.34
N HIS A 103 12.11 -2.52 -18.04
CA HIS A 103 13.24 -2.29 -17.13
C HIS A 103 13.70 -3.58 -16.44
N PRO A 104 14.37 -4.51 -17.16
CA PRO A 104 14.63 -5.87 -16.69
C PRO A 104 15.57 -5.97 -15.47
N LYS A 105 16.32 -4.90 -15.15
CA LYS A 105 17.23 -4.85 -14.00
C LYS A 105 16.61 -4.27 -12.74
N GLU A 106 15.40 -3.74 -12.84
CA GLU A 106 14.77 -3.03 -11.72
C GLU A 106 14.04 -4.00 -10.79
N VAL A 107 14.00 -3.65 -9.51
CA VAL A 107 13.29 -4.37 -8.45
C VAL A 107 12.36 -3.39 -7.75
N VAL A 108 11.09 -3.76 -7.58
CA VAL A 108 10.08 -2.92 -6.93
C VAL A 108 9.55 -3.61 -5.68
N VAL A 109 9.44 -2.84 -4.61
CA VAL A 109 8.82 -3.23 -3.35
C VAL A 109 7.44 -2.61 -3.27
N LEU A 110 6.42 -3.44 -3.04
CA LEU A 110 5.03 -3.04 -2.86
C LEU A 110 4.61 -3.44 -1.44
N TRP A 111 4.14 -2.47 -0.67
CA TRP A 111 3.59 -2.73 0.65
C TRP A 111 2.07 -2.57 0.62
N ALA A 112 1.36 -3.70 0.59
CA ALA A 112 -0.09 -3.76 0.61
C ALA A 112 -0.63 -3.71 2.04
N SER A 113 -1.40 -2.66 2.32
CA SER A 113 -2.07 -2.46 3.60
C SER A 113 -3.35 -1.65 3.40
N ARG A 114 -4.16 -1.43 4.44
CA ARG A 114 -5.23 -0.43 4.42
C ARG A 114 -4.68 0.97 4.71
N HIS A 115 -3.89 1.11 5.79
CA HIS A 115 -3.45 2.42 6.32
C HIS A 115 -1.96 2.51 6.67
N GLY A 116 -1.12 1.61 6.15
CA GLY A 116 0.30 1.56 6.53
C GLY A 116 0.54 0.97 7.93
N ASN A 117 -0.45 0.28 8.49
CA ASN A 117 -0.28 -0.50 9.72
C ASN A 117 -0.04 -1.98 9.35
N PRO A 118 1.10 -2.58 9.73
CA PRO A 118 1.37 -3.98 9.49
C PRO A 118 0.77 -4.92 10.56
N GLU A 119 0.35 -4.39 11.71
CA GLU A 119 -0.05 -5.19 12.89
C GLU A 119 -1.52 -5.65 12.85
N THR A 120 -2.37 -4.94 12.12
CA THR A 120 -3.79 -5.27 11.98
C THR A 120 -3.99 -6.44 11.00
N THR A 121 -4.96 -7.31 11.31
CA THR A 121 -5.26 -8.54 10.54
C THR A 121 -6.76 -8.68 10.28
N GLY A 122 -7.12 -9.60 9.37
CA GLY A 122 -8.51 -9.92 9.03
C GLY A 122 -9.38 -8.70 8.74
N THR A 123 -10.51 -8.60 9.45
CA THR A 123 -11.48 -7.49 9.29
C THR A 123 -11.04 -6.19 9.96
N ASP A 124 -10.04 -6.21 10.85
CA ASP A 124 -9.47 -4.97 11.40
C ASP A 124 -8.56 -4.32 10.36
N GLN A 125 -7.87 -5.15 9.56
CA GLN A 125 -7.09 -4.69 8.43
C GLN A 125 -7.99 -4.30 7.26
N TYR A 126 -8.93 -5.16 6.86
CA TYR A 126 -9.80 -4.95 5.71
C TYR A 126 -11.27 -5.19 6.09
N PRO A 127 -11.95 -4.19 6.69
CA PRO A 127 -13.36 -4.29 7.06
C PRO A 127 -14.26 -4.71 5.88
N GLY A 128 -15.36 -5.41 6.18
CA GLY A 128 -16.33 -5.84 5.16
C GLY A 128 -15.87 -6.99 4.25
N THR A 129 -14.62 -7.45 4.36
CA THR A 129 -14.08 -8.51 3.49
C THR A 129 -14.04 -9.88 4.16
N THR A 130 -14.18 -10.92 3.34
CA THR A 130 -13.94 -12.33 3.69
C THR A 130 -12.51 -12.74 3.33
N PRO A 131 -11.95 -13.79 3.98
CA PRO A 131 -10.66 -14.36 3.58
C PRO A 131 -10.60 -14.72 2.10
N ALA A 132 -11.70 -15.24 1.53
CA ALA A 132 -11.77 -15.61 0.12
C ALA A 132 -11.62 -14.40 -0.82
N GLN A 133 -12.18 -13.24 -0.47
CA GLN A 133 -12.01 -12.01 -1.25
C GLN A 133 -10.57 -11.50 -1.21
N ARG A 134 -9.93 -11.53 -0.04
CA ARG A 134 -8.52 -11.12 0.14
C ARG A 134 -7.57 -12.05 -0.62
N GLN A 135 -7.78 -13.36 -0.48
CA GLN A 135 -7.01 -14.38 -1.20
C GLN A 135 -7.23 -14.32 -2.72
N LYS A 136 -8.46 -14.01 -3.16
CA LYS A 136 -8.73 -13.80 -4.59
C LYS A 136 -7.93 -12.63 -5.14
N PHE A 137 -7.85 -11.52 -4.41
CA PHE A 137 -7.01 -10.38 -4.82
C PHE A 137 -5.54 -10.76 -4.89
N PHE A 138 -5.02 -11.46 -3.88
CA PHE A 138 -3.65 -11.94 -3.93
C PHE A 138 -3.42 -12.91 -5.11
N GLY A 139 -4.38 -13.75 -5.45
CA GLY A 139 -4.35 -14.56 -6.68
C GLY A 139 -4.19 -13.70 -7.95
N GLN A 140 -4.89 -12.57 -8.04
CA GLN A 140 -4.71 -11.62 -9.16
C GLN A 140 -3.31 -10.98 -9.16
N VAL A 141 -2.74 -10.70 -7.99
CA VAL A 141 -1.34 -10.23 -7.87
C VAL A 141 -0.39 -11.28 -8.44
N GLN A 142 -0.61 -12.57 -8.12
CA GLN A 142 0.16 -13.68 -8.67
C GLN A 142 -0.02 -13.80 -10.19
N ASP A 143 -1.22 -13.59 -10.72
CA ASP A 143 -1.46 -13.61 -12.16
C ASP A 143 -0.73 -12.47 -12.89
N VAL A 144 -0.68 -11.28 -12.29
CA VAL A 144 0.00 -10.11 -12.89
C VAL A 144 1.52 -10.27 -12.90
N PHE A 145 2.11 -10.70 -11.79
CA PHE A 145 3.56 -10.71 -11.64
C PHE A 145 4.18 -12.07 -11.91
N GLY A 146 3.47 -13.17 -11.69
CA GLY A 146 3.94 -14.54 -11.93
C GLY A 146 5.31 -14.78 -11.28
N GLY A 147 6.26 -15.25 -12.10
CA GLY A 147 7.64 -15.51 -11.68
C GLY A 147 8.45 -14.26 -11.28
N LEU A 148 7.90 -13.05 -11.41
CA LEU A 148 8.54 -11.85 -10.89
C LEU A 148 8.41 -11.72 -9.37
N LEU A 149 7.47 -12.41 -8.73
CA LEU A 149 7.31 -12.34 -7.28
C LEU A 149 8.50 -12.99 -6.58
N PHE A 150 9.02 -12.30 -5.56
CA PHE A 150 10.00 -12.84 -4.65
C PHE A 150 9.43 -14.01 -3.85
N ASN A 151 10.20 -15.10 -3.79
CA ASN A 151 9.93 -16.28 -3.02
C ASN A 151 10.61 -16.18 -1.65
N SER A 152 9.81 -15.89 -0.62
CA SER A 152 10.22 -15.72 0.78
C SER A 152 10.66 -17.00 1.48
N SER A 153 10.73 -18.14 0.79
CA SER A 153 11.53 -19.28 1.24
C SER A 153 13.02 -18.92 1.31
N GLN A 154 13.45 -17.88 0.59
CA GLN A 154 14.76 -17.24 0.72
C GLN A 154 14.68 -16.09 1.72
N ARG A 155 15.79 -15.82 2.43
CA ARG A 155 15.85 -14.69 3.36
C ARG A 155 16.10 -13.40 2.60
N LEU A 156 15.11 -12.49 2.62
CA LEU A 156 15.18 -11.24 1.88
C LEU A 156 16.40 -10.39 2.27
N ASN A 157 16.73 -10.33 3.57
CA ASN A 157 17.87 -9.57 4.10
C ASN A 157 19.25 -10.16 3.77
N GLU A 158 19.29 -11.37 3.19
CA GLU A 158 20.52 -12.05 2.76
C GLU A 158 20.56 -12.20 1.23
N THR A 159 19.52 -11.76 0.52
CA THR A 159 19.42 -11.88 -0.93
C THR A 159 19.90 -10.60 -1.60
N SER A 160 20.99 -10.68 -2.36
CA SER A 160 21.50 -9.52 -3.13
C SER A 160 20.57 -9.14 -4.28
N ILE A 161 20.58 -7.86 -4.67
CA ILE A 161 19.88 -7.39 -5.88
C ILE A 161 20.32 -8.17 -7.13
N SER A 162 21.60 -8.51 -7.25
CA SER A 162 22.11 -9.32 -8.35
C SER A 162 21.47 -10.72 -8.40
N SER A 163 21.22 -11.33 -7.24
CA SER A 163 20.54 -12.63 -7.16
C SER A 163 19.06 -12.53 -7.54
N LEU A 164 18.39 -11.46 -7.11
CA LEU A 164 17.01 -11.14 -7.51
C LEU A 164 16.90 -10.98 -9.04
N GLN A 165 17.80 -10.19 -9.64
CA GLN A 165 17.87 -10.01 -11.10
C GLN A 165 18.16 -11.32 -11.83
N ALA A 166 19.13 -12.11 -11.37
CA ALA A 166 19.51 -13.38 -11.99
C ALA A 166 18.39 -14.42 -11.96
N SER A 167 17.58 -14.43 -10.90
CA SER A 167 16.41 -15.30 -10.76
C SER A 167 15.12 -14.71 -11.32
N ASN A 168 15.18 -13.50 -11.90
CA ASN A 168 14.04 -12.72 -12.40
C ASN A 168 12.96 -12.44 -11.34
N GLN A 169 13.29 -12.53 -10.05
CA GLN A 169 12.42 -12.17 -8.92
C GLN A 169 12.58 -10.67 -8.64
N ARG A 170 11.66 -9.86 -9.15
CA ARG A 170 11.78 -8.40 -9.23
C ARG A 170 10.66 -7.63 -8.54
N VAL A 171 9.76 -8.34 -7.87
CA VAL A 171 8.66 -7.76 -7.10
C VAL A 171 8.64 -8.36 -5.70
N ILE A 172 8.86 -7.53 -4.69
CA ILE A 172 8.73 -7.93 -3.29
C ILE A 172 7.37 -7.43 -2.81
N TRP A 173 6.45 -8.35 -2.56
CA TRP A 173 5.11 -8.05 -2.08
C TRP A 173 5.03 -8.23 -0.57
N PHE A 174 5.05 -7.13 0.18
CA PHE A 174 4.74 -7.14 1.60
C PHE A 174 3.24 -7.05 1.79
N ALA A 175 2.67 -8.03 2.49
CA ALA A 175 1.25 -8.07 2.81
C ALA A 175 1.03 -7.82 4.30
N ALA A 176 0.28 -6.76 4.63
CA ALA A 176 -0.43 -6.73 5.89
C ALA A 176 -1.50 -7.83 5.88
N ASP A 177 -1.81 -8.41 7.04
CA ASP A 177 -2.65 -9.62 7.13
C ASP A 177 -2.10 -10.81 6.31
N TYR A 178 -0.77 -10.98 6.26
CA TYR A 178 -0.10 -11.98 5.43
C TYR A 178 -0.71 -13.38 5.51
N ALA A 179 -0.91 -13.90 6.72
CA ALA A 179 -1.34 -15.27 6.92
C ALA A 179 -2.70 -15.55 6.28
N GLU A 180 -3.67 -14.64 6.44
CA GLU A 180 -5.03 -14.84 5.96
C GLU A 180 -5.21 -14.33 4.53
N SER A 181 -4.70 -13.14 4.20
CA SER A 181 -4.82 -12.53 2.87
C SER A 181 -4.05 -13.28 1.79
N THR A 182 -2.94 -13.92 2.12
CA THR A 182 -2.10 -14.65 1.15
C THR A 182 -2.13 -16.16 1.33
N LYS A 183 -2.84 -16.65 2.36
CA LYS A 183 -2.76 -18.04 2.83
C LYS A 183 -1.32 -18.47 3.16
N SER A 184 -0.56 -17.55 3.75
CA SER A 184 0.87 -17.71 4.02
C SER A 184 1.69 -18.13 2.80
N SER A 185 1.37 -17.58 1.62
CA SER A 185 2.07 -17.93 0.38
C SER A 185 3.53 -17.49 0.43
N PRO A 186 4.48 -18.33 0.00
CA PRO A 186 5.88 -17.93 -0.09
C PRO A 186 6.11 -16.84 -1.15
N LEU A 187 5.12 -16.49 -1.97
CA LEU A 187 5.21 -15.39 -2.95
C LEU A 187 4.83 -14.03 -2.35
N ALA A 188 4.75 -13.95 -1.03
CA ALA A 188 4.57 -12.73 -0.27
C ALA A 188 5.49 -12.73 0.97
N VAL A 189 5.68 -11.55 1.54
CA VAL A 189 6.43 -11.34 2.77
C VAL A 189 5.48 -10.74 3.82
N ASP A 190 5.60 -11.15 5.07
CA ASP A 190 4.84 -10.57 6.16
C ASP A 190 5.25 -9.10 6.37
N ALA A 191 4.31 -8.17 6.23
CA ALA A 191 4.59 -6.74 6.39
C ALA A 191 5.08 -6.37 7.80
N ARG A 192 4.85 -7.20 8.82
CA ARG A 192 5.41 -6.99 10.17
C ARG A 192 6.93 -7.12 10.21
N SER A 193 7.52 -7.73 9.17
CA SER A 193 8.98 -7.77 9.00
C SER A 193 9.55 -6.52 8.33
N ILE A 194 8.71 -5.59 7.85
CA ILE A 194 9.19 -4.26 7.46
C ILE A 194 9.64 -3.56 8.73
N ASP A 195 10.94 -3.40 8.88
CA ASP A 195 11.50 -2.52 9.90
C ASP A 195 11.30 -1.07 9.46
N ASN A 196 10.15 -0.50 9.81
CA ASN A 196 9.86 0.92 9.66
C ASN A 196 9.98 1.63 11.02
N GLN A 197 10.97 1.25 11.84
CA GLN A 197 11.33 2.03 13.01
C GLN A 197 11.94 3.36 12.57
N LEU A 198 11.07 4.34 12.30
CA LEU A 198 11.45 5.73 12.29
C LEU A 198 11.97 6.06 13.69
N LEU A 199 13.28 6.26 13.82
CA LEU A 199 13.86 6.84 15.03
C LEU A 199 13.12 8.15 15.33
N SER A 200 12.34 8.15 16.41
CA SER A 200 11.61 9.28 17.00
C SER A 200 10.30 9.75 16.32
N SER A 201 9.20 9.03 16.56
CA SER A 201 7.93 9.72 16.83
C SER A 201 7.85 10.10 18.32
N GLY A 202 8.65 11.09 18.73
CA GLY A 202 8.45 12.02 19.86
C GLY A 202 7.70 11.60 21.14
N ARG A 203 7.67 10.34 21.55
CA ARG A 203 7.12 9.90 22.84
C ARG A 203 8.12 9.05 23.60
N GLY A 204 9.00 9.76 24.30
CA GLY A 204 9.44 9.43 25.65
C GLY A 204 10.26 8.16 25.85
N SER A 205 11.57 8.29 25.70
CA SER A 205 12.46 7.88 26.81
C SER A 205 13.61 8.87 26.88
N SER A 206 13.72 9.54 28.01
CA SER A 206 14.81 10.43 28.39
C SER A 206 16.15 9.70 28.31
N ALA A 207 16.91 10.00 27.25
CA ALA A 207 18.36 9.86 27.24
C ALA A 207 18.92 11.05 26.45
N LEU A 208 18.89 12.22 27.09
CA LEU A 208 19.69 13.36 26.63
C LEU A 208 21.15 13.02 26.87
N GLY A 209 21.78 12.39 25.89
CA GLY A 209 23.23 12.41 25.74
C GLY A 209 23.63 13.82 25.30
N SER A 210 24.32 14.53 26.18
CA SER A 210 24.94 15.81 25.90
C SER A 210 25.98 15.66 24.79
N TRP A 211 25.71 16.24 23.62
CA TRP A 211 26.75 16.52 22.64
C TRP A 211 27.22 17.95 22.89
N GLU A 212 28.36 18.09 23.56
CA GLU A 212 29.14 19.34 23.55
C GLU A 212 29.65 19.57 22.13
N LEU A 213 29.29 20.71 21.57
CA LEU A 213 29.91 21.24 20.35
C LEU A 213 31.28 21.82 20.75
N GLU A 214 32.34 21.06 20.51
CA GLU A 214 33.68 21.65 20.41
C GLU A 214 33.72 22.48 19.11
N ALA A 215 33.81 23.80 19.28
CA ALA A 215 34.16 24.71 18.21
C ALA A 215 35.60 24.43 17.77
N ILE A 216 35.79 24.23 16.47
CA ILE A 216 37.10 24.20 15.82
C ILE A 216 37.51 25.67 15.58
N ASP A 217 38.69 26.04 16.07
CA ASP A 217 39.37 27.34 15.87
C ASP A 217 39.51 27.74 14.40
#